data_AF-A0A956YF18-F1
#
_entry.id   AF-A0A956YF18-F1
#
_cell.length_a   1.000
_cell.length_b   1.000
_cell.length_c   1.000
_cell.angle_alpha   90.00
_cell.angle_beta   90.00
_cell.angle_gamma   90.00
#
_symmetry.space_group_name_H-M   'P 1'
#
loop_
_entity.id
_entity.type
_entity.pdbx_description
1 polymer ?
#
loop_
_entity_poly.entity_id
_entity_poly.type
_entity_poly.pdbx_seq_one_letter_code
_entity_poly.pdbx_strand_id
1 'polypeptide(L)'
;LTTVSAPEQTSEARIVAAGGIPLGTHFLLGDGEGLGSNNWVISGSRTANGRPLLANDPHLGIQMPSIWYEIGLHCQPVSDACPMDVTGFAFSPSPAVIIGHNANIAWGVTNVGPDTQDLYRIQVNPDNELQYRWNGEWRDMTVRDETISFGDGAEPITIRVRETHLGPIINDNDYDRETGAISGFNNDDPVALRWTSLDPGTLFEAVIGIDQASN
;
A
#
# COMPACT_ATOMS: atom_id res chain seq x y z
N LEU A 1 -31.82 -4.58 -2.32
CA LEU A 1 -30.54 -4.81 -1.61
C LEU A 1 -29.87 -5.97 -2.30
N THR A 2 -28.97 -5.67 -3.23
CA THR A 2 -28.24 -6.68 -3.98
C THR A 2 -26.84 -6.67 -3.41
N THR A 3 -26.52 -7.67 -2.59
CA THR A 3 -25.16 -7.94 -2.15
C THR A 3 -24.39 -8.48 -3.36
N VAL A 4 -23.38 -7.74 -3.81
CA VAL A 4 -22.41 -8.26 -4.78
C VAL A 4 -21.39 -9.03 -3.96
N SER A 5 -21.47 -10.36 -3.99
CA SER A 5 -20.43 -11.23 -3.44
C SER A 5 -19.19 -11.14 -4.32
N ALA A 6 -18.02 -10.98 -3.70
CA ALA A 6 -16.74 -11.14 -4.40
C ALA A 6 -16.66 -12.54 -5.04
N PRO A 7 -16.10 -12.67 -6.25
CA PRO A 7 -15.99 -13.96 -6.92
C PRO A 7 -15.01 -14.87 -6.17
N GLU A 8 -15.35 -16.15 -6.15
CA GLU A 8 -14.55 -17.25 -5.59
C GLU A 8 -13.18 -17.29 -6.31
N GLN A 9 -12.08 -17.14 -5.57
CA GLN A 9 -10.74 -17.25 -6.13
C GLN A 9 -10.49 -18.70 -6.54
N THR A 10 -10.48 -18.97 -7.85
CA THR A 10 -10.05 -20.24 -8.44
C THR A 10 -8.59 -20.49 -8.11
N SER A 11 -8.29 -21.70 -7.62
CA SER A 11 -6.94 -22.18 -7.33
C SER A 11 -6.03 -22.08 -8.56
N GLU A 12 -4.82 -21.54 -8.35
CA GLU A 12 -3.65 -21.42 -9.25
C GLU A 12 -3.20 -19.99 -9.63
N ALA A 13 -3.76 -18.94 -9.03
CA ALA A 13 -3.02 -17.67 -8.96
C ALA A 13 -1.99 -17.76 -7.82
N ARG A 14 -0.72 -18.07 -8.12
CA ARG A 14 0.37 -17.82 -7.18
C ARG A 14 0.49 -16.31 -7.00
N ILE A 15 -0.01 -15.78 -5.89
CA ILE A 15 0.31 -14.42 -5.45
C ILE A 15 1.82 -14.39 -5.25
N VAL A 16 2.54 -13.71 -6.15
CA VAL A 16 3.97 -13.46 -5.99
C VAL A 16 4.08 -12.33 -4.99
N ALA A 17 4.20 -12.68 -3.72
CA ALA A 17 4.61 -11.73 -2.69
C ALA A 17 6.12 -11.51 -2.80
N ALA A 18 6.55 -10.26 -2.66
CA ALA A 18 7.97 -9.92 -2.67
C ALA A 18 8.72 -10.73 -1.59
N GLY A 19 9.79 -11.43 -1.99
CA GLY A 19 10.61 -12.23 -1.08
C GLY A 19 10.00 -13.57 -0.64
N GLY A 20 9.00 -14.10 -1.34
CA GLY A 20 8.43 -15.43 -1.06
C GLY A 20 7.72 -15.57 0.30
N ILE A 21 7.60 -14.47 1.06
CA ILE A 21 6.81 -14.41 2.27
C ILE A 21 5.34 -14.31 1.82
N PRO A 22 4.48 -15.31 2.09
CA PRO A 22 3.06 -15.12 1.88
C PRO A 22 2.58 -14.06 2.88
N LEU A 23 2.66 -12.77 2.50
CA LEU A 23 1.84 -11.73 3.08
C LEU A 23 0.41 -12.04 2.63
N GLY A 24 -0.21 -13.02 3.30
CA GLY A 24 -1.63 -13.27 3.12
C GLY A 24 -2.37 -11.97 3.39
N THR A 25 -3.47 -11.76 2.68
CA THR A 25 -4.49 -10.74 3.02
C THR A 25 -4.80 -10.72 4.52
N HIS A 26 -4.68 -11.87 5.18
CA HIS A 26 -4.74 -12.08 6.63
C HIS A 26 -3.83 -11.17 7.47
N PHE A 27 -2.60 -10.87 7.04
CA PHE A 27 -1.70 -9.99 7.80
C PHE A 27 -2.18 -8.53 7.79
N LEU A 28 -2.76 -8.09 6.67
CA LEU A 28 -3.22 -6.70 6.50
C LEU A 28 -4.67 -6.49 6.97
N LEU A 29 -5.54 -7.48 6.73
CA LEU A 29 -6.98 -7.38 6.95
C LEU A 29 -7.47 -8.16 8.18
N GLY A 30 -6.67 -9.10 8.69
CA GLY A 30 -7.06 -10.03 9.76
C GLY A 30 -7.73 -11.31 9.25
N ASP A 31 -8.14 -12.17 10.19
CA ASP A 31 -8.91 -13.40 9.96
C ASP A 31 -10.38 -13.23 10.40
N GLY A 32 -11.34 -13.75 9.63
CA GLY A 32 -12.74 -13.90 10.06
C GLY A 32 -13.81 -13.26 9.17
N GLU A 33 -15.07 -13.33 9.61
CA GLU A 33 -16.20 -12.61 8.98
C GLU A 33 -16.10 -11.10 9.30
N GLY A 34 -16.21 -10.23 8.28
CA GLY A 34 -16.07 -8.77 8.45
C GLY A 34 -14.82 -8.14 7.84
N LEU A 35 -14.14 -8.80 6.91
CA LEU A 35 -13.05 -8.19 6.14
C LEU A 35 -13.60 -7.18 5.12
N GLY A 36 -13.09 -5.96 5.15
CA GLY A 36 -13.47 -4.91 4.20
C GLY A 36 -13.59 -3.54 4.87
N SER A 37 -14.34 -2.65 4.25
CA SER A 37 -14.68 -1.35 4.83
C SER A 37 -16.06 -0.97 4.34
N ASN A 38 -16.86 -0.36 5.20
CA ASN A 38 -18.16 0.18 4.82
C ASN A 38 -18.10 1.70 4.76
N ASN A 39 -18.76 2.28 3.77
CA ASN A 39 -19.10 3.70 3.79
C ASN A 39 -20.44 3.94 3.08
N TRP A 40 -21.18 4.95 3.55
CA TRP A 40 -22.37 5.43 2.87
C TRP A 40 -22.61 6.91 3.16
N VAL A 41 -23.25 7.58 2.22
CA VAL A 41 -23.66 8.98 2.32
C VAL A 41 -25.15 9.10 2.01
N ILE A 42 -25.89 9.80 2.85
CA ILE A 42 -27.31 10.12 2.64
C ILE A 42 -27.42 11.62 2.35
N SER A 43 -28.04 11.96 1.21
CA SER A 43 -28.38 13.36 0.87
C SER A 43 -29.31 13.96 1.91
N GLY A 44 -29.16 15.26 2.21
CA GLY A 44 -30.05 15.99 3.13
C GLY A 44 -31.53 15.91 2.77
N SER A 45 -31.88 15.73 1.49
CA SER A 45 -33.27 15.50 1.05
C SER A 45 -33.92 14.23 1.61
N ARG A 46 -33.12 13.32 2.18
CA ARG A 46 -33.52 12.02 2.72
C ARG A 46 -33.34 11.94 4.25
N THR A 47 -32.97 13.04 4.91
CA THR A 47 -32.73 13.09 6.36
C THR A 47 -33.76 13.98 7.06
N ALA A 48 -34.05 13.70 8.33
CA ALA A 48 -35.07 14.44 9.09
C ALA A 48 -34.74 15.93 9.30
N ASN A 49 -33.44 16.28 9.34
CA ASN A 49 -32.96 17.64 9.56
C ASN A 49 -32.54 18.37 8.28
N GLY A 50 -32.74 17.77 7.10
CA GLY A 50 -32.36 18.36 5.83
C GLY A 50 -30.85 18.42 5.55
N ARG A 51 -30.00 17.85 6.41
CA ARG A 51 -28.52 17.87 6.28
C ARG A 51 -27.97 16.51 5.86
N PRO A 52 -26.88 16.44 5.09
CA PRO A 52 -26.27 15.17 4.71
C PRO A 52 -25.77 14.39 5.92
N LEU A 53 -25.77 13.06 5.83
CA LEU A 53 -25.17 12.16 6.81
C LEU A 53 -24.12 11.30 6.11
N LEU A 54 -22.97 11.12 6.74
CA LEU A 54 -21.91 10.21 6.31
C LEU A 54 -21.69 9.19 7.42
N ALA A 55 -21.53 7.93 7.05
CA ALA A 55 -20.99 6.90 7.91
C ALA A 55 -19.82 6.24 7.21
N ASN A 56 -18.71 6.10 7.92
CA ASN A 56 -17.54 5.35 7.48
C ASN A 56 -17.07 4.44 8.61
N ASP A 57 -16.89 3.17 8.28
CA ASP A 57 -16.59 2.09 9.18
C ASP A 57 -15.48 1.24 8.54
N PRO A 58 -14.22 1.69 8.63
CA PRO A 58 -13.08 0.99 8.03
C PRO A 58 -12.69 -0.22 8.87
N HIS A 59 -12.51 -1.40 8.26
CA HIS A 59 -12.07 -2.60 8.98
C HIS A 59 -10.63 -2.95 8.64
N LEU A 60 -9.82 -3.08 9.69
CA LEU A 60 -8.46 -3.61 9.65
C LEU A 60 -8.30 -4.58 10.81
N GLY A 61 -7.38 -5.54 10.66
CA GLY A 61 -7.07 -6.49 11.72
C GLY A 61 -6.68 -5.77 13.02
N ILE A 62 -7.21 -6.24 14.15
CA ILE A 62 -6.84 -5.70 15.47
C ILE A 62 -5.37 -6.05 15.71
N GLN A 63 -4.53 -5.03 15.91
CA GLN A 63 -3.12 -5.20 16.19
C GLN A 63 -2.57 -4.13 17.14
N MET A 64 -1.38 -4.41 17.70
CA MET A 64 -0.64 -3.51 18.57
C MET A 64 0.75 -3.25 17.96
N PRO A 65 1.07 -2.00 17.61
CA PRO A 65 0.26 -0.80 17.83
C PRO A 65 -0.87 -0.69 16.78
N SER A 66 -1.95 0.05 17.08
CA SER A 66 -3.08 0.23 16.14
C SER A 66 -2.61 0.84 14.82
N ILE A 67 -3.29 0.57 13.70
CA ILE A 67 -3.03 1.33 12.46
C ILE A 67 -3.61 2.73 12.60
N TRP A 68 -4.89 2.82 12.98
CA TRP A 68 -5.60 4.07 13.12
C TRP A 68 -5.37 4.68 14.50
N TYR A 69 -5.10 5.98 14.52
CA TYR A 69 -5.04 6.82 15.71
C TYR A 69 -5.93 8.03 15.50
N GLU A 70 -6.69 8.37 16.52
CA GLU A 70 -7.47 9.60 16.53
C GLU A 70 -6.56 10.81 16.72
N ILE A 71 -6.70 11.82 15.87
CA ILE A 71 -5.95 13.07 15.91
C ILE A 71 -6.88 14.26 15.64
N GLY A 72 -6.46 15.43 16.14
CA GLY A 72 -7.08 16.71 15.83
C GLY A 72 -6.00 17.75 15.52
N LEU A 73 -6.18 18.49 14.42
CA LEU A 73 -5.28 19.57 14.00
C LEU A 73 -6.04 20.89 14.08
N HIS A 74 -5.67 21.74 15.03
CA HIS A 74 -6.40 22.95 15.37
C HIS A 74 -5.48 24.17 15.36
N CYS A 75 -5.75 25.10 14.47
CA CYS A 75 -5.20 26.44 14.50
C CYS A 75 -5.98 27.30 15.50
N GLN A 76 -5.27 28.02 16.35
CA GLN A 76 -5.88 28.95 17.30
C GLN A 76 -5.18 30.31 17.26
N PRO A 77 -5.79 31.35 16.63
CA PRO A 77 -7.08 31.31 15.94
C PRO A 77 -7.02 30.61 14.58
N VAL A 78 -8.16 30.09 14.11
CA VAL A 78 -8.35 29.72 12.70
C VAL A 78 -8.29 30.99 11.86
N SER A 79 -7.46 30.99 10.82
CA SER A 79 -7.22 32.15 9.95
C SER A 79 -6.82 31.70 8.55
N ASP A 80 -6.79 32.62 7.58
CA ASP A 80 -6.35 32.30 6.21
C ASP A 80 -4.91 31.75 6.15
N ALA A 81 -4.04 32.14 7.10
CA ALA A 81 -2.68 31.63 7.22
C ALA A 81 -2.60 30.24 7.87
N CYS A 82 -3.64 29.85 8.62
CA CYS A 82 -3.73 28.58 9.34
C CYS A 82 -5.21 28.15 9.40
N PRO A 83 -5.74 27.55 8.32
CA PRO A 83 -7.17 27.28 8.20
C PRO A 83 -7.60 25.94 8.84
N MET A 84 -6.69 25.24 9.53
CA MET A 84 -6.96 23.90 10.06
C MET A 84 -7.84 23.95 11.32
N ASP A 85 -8.97 23.28 11.26
CA ASP A 85 -9.78 22.87 12.41
C ASP A 85 -10.47 21.56 12.01
N VAL A 86 -9.72 20.47 12.16
CA VAL A 86 -10.07 19.14 11.61
C VAL A 86 -9.82 18.07 12.65
N THR A 87 -10.70 17.07 12.69
CA THR A 87 -10.60 15.93 13.62
C THR A 87 -10.98 14.63 12.92
N GLY A 88 -10.29 13.56 13.27
CA GLY A 88 -10.57 12.24 12.73
C GLY A 88 -9.44 11.26 13.01
N PHE A 89 -9.18 10.36 12.06
CA PHE A 89 -8.19 9.30 12.16
C PHE A 89 -7.07 9.48 11.14
N ALA A 90 -5.86 9.15 11.58
CA ALA A 90 -4.66 9.05 10.77
C ALA A 90 -3.91 7.75 11.09
N PHE A 91 -2.93 7.41 10.27
CA PHE A 91 -1.95 6.35 10.55
C PHE A 91 -0.54 6.93 10.43
N SER A 92 0.44 6.34 11.12
CA SER A 92 1.85 6.73 10.97
C SER A 92 2.32 6.43 9.53
N PRO A 93 2.96 7.36 8.79
CA PRO A 93 3.48 8.67 9.17
C PRO A 93 2.65 9.87 8.66
N SER A 94 1.33 9.71 8.44
CA SER A 94 0.49 10.76 7.85
C SER A 94 0.54 12.08 8.66
N PRO A 95 0.81 13.22 8.00
CA PRO A 95 0.81 14.53 8.64
C PRO A 95 -0.59 15.16 8.78
N ALA A 96 -1.64 14.48 8.31
CA ALA A 96 -2.99 15.03 8.13
C ALA A 96 -4.09 13.97 8.39
N VAL A 97 -5.34 14.41 8.48
CA VAL A 97 -6.51 13.57 8.81
C VAL A 97 -6.97 12.80 7.56
N ILE A 98 -6.86 11.46 7.59
CA ILE A 98 -7.21 10.62 6.43
C ILE A 98 -8.71 10.35 6.36
N ILE A 99 -9.34 10.13 7.52
CA ILE A 99 -10.78 9.91 7.68
C ILE A 99 -11.27 10.87 8.74
N GLY A 100 -12.25 11.72 8.45
CA GLY A 100 -12.68 12.67 9.47
C GLY A 100 -13.66 13.71 8.97
N HIS A 101 -13.66 14.85 9.67
CA HIS A 101 -14.48 15.99 9.32
C HIS A 101 -13.82 17.29 9.76
N ASN A 102 -14.22 18.38 9.11
CA ASN A 102 -13.95 19.74 9.54
C ASN A 102 -15.29 20.47 9.80
N ALA A 103 -15.27 21.79 9.91
CA ALA A 103 -16.48 22.58 10.15
C ALA A 103 -17.52 22.52 9.01
N ASN A 104 -17.12 22.15 7.80
CA ASN A 104 -17.92 22.27 6.57
C ASN A 104 -18.30 20.91 5.96
N ILE A 105 -17.38 19.96 5.98
CA ILE A 105 -17.52 18.65 5.32
C ILE A 105 -17.08 17.50 6.23
N ALA A 106 -17.55 16.30 5.89
CA ALA A 106 -17.06 15.03 6.42
C ALA A 106 -16.70 14.11 5.25
N TRP A 107 -15.70 13.26 5.42
CA TRP A 107 -15.27 12.29 4.43
C TRP A 107 -14.88 10.97 5.09
N GLY A 108 -14.85 9.92 4.28
CA GLY A 108 -14.38 8.62 4.68
C GLY A 108 -13.80 7.88 3.49
N VAL A 109 -12.95 6.90 3.77
CA VAL A 109 -12.27 6.11 2.73
C VAL A 109 -12.64 4.64 2.86
N THR A 110 -12.69 3.96 1.72
CA THR A 110 -12.87 2.51 1.63
C THR A 110 -11.95 1.97 0.54
N ASN A 111 -11.43 0.76 0.73
CA ASN A 111 -10.65 0.11 -0.31
C ASN A 111 -11.58 -0.35 -1.43
N VAL A 112 -11.28 0.02 -2.67
CA VAL A 112 -12.06 -0.37 -3.85
C VAL A 112 -11.43 -1.52 -4.63
N GLY A 113 -10.33 -2.10 -4.14
CA GLY A 113 -9.54 -3.07 -4.88
C GLY A 113 -8.96 -2.50 -6.18
N PRO A 114 -8.29 -1.33 -6.15
CA PRO A 114 -7.81 -0.70 -7.36
C PRO A 114 -6.67 -1.52 -7.98
N ASP A 115 -6.69 -1.62 -9.31
CA ASP A 115 -5.54 -2.13 -10.06
C ASP A 115 -4.44 -1.06 -10.07
N THR A 116 -3.36 -1.32 -9.33
CA THR A 116 -2.24 -0.39 -9.13
C THR A 116 -0.88 -1.04 -9.38
N GLN A 117 -0.87 -2.31 -9.77
CA GLN A 117 0.32 -3.14 -9.85
C GLN A 117 0.31 -3.98 -11.12
N ASP A 118 1.40 -3.93 -11.88
CA ASP A 118 1.65 -4.80 -13.01
C ASP A 118 2.88 -5.69 -12.75
N LEU A 119 2.83 -6.94 -13.22
CA LEU A 119 3.96 -7.87 -13.18
C LEU A 119 4.51 -8.10 -14.59
N TYR A 120 5.82 -7.93 -14.76
CA TYR A 120 6.51 -8.13 -16.03
C TYR A 120 7.50 -9.27 -15.93
N ARG A 121 7.38 -10.26 -16.80
CA ARG A 121 8.42 -11.27 -16.97
C ARG A 121 9.60 -10.65 -17.72
N ILE A 122 10.79 -10.73 -17.14
CA ILE A 122 11.99 -10.10 -17.67
C ILE A 122 12.84 -11.14 -18.41
N GLN A 123 13.32 -10.77 -19.60
CA GLN A 123 14.32 -11.55 -20.32
C GLN A 123 15.71 -11.06 -19.92
N VAL A 124 16.46 -11.88 -19.18
CA VAL A 124 17.85 -11.59 -18.79
C VAL A 124 18.79 -11.86 -19.95
N ASN A 125 19.87 -11.08 -20.07
CA ASN A 125 20.91 -11.33 -21.05
C ASN A 125 21.69 -12.61 -20.67
N PRO A 126 21.74 -13.64 -21.53
CA PRO A 126 22.46 -14.87 -21.23
C PRO A 126 23.98 -14.67 -21.06
N ASP A 127 24.54 -13.59 -21.61
CA ASP A 127 25.96 -13.26 -21.51
C ASP A 127 26.26 -12.30 -20.34
N ASN A 128 25.23 -11.69 -19.73
CA ASN A 128 25.37 -10.74 -18.62
C ASN A 128 24.10 -10.67 -17.78
N GLU A 129 24.08 -11.35 -16.63
CA GLU A 129 22.91 -11.41 -15.74
C GLU A 129 22.46 -10.07 -15.12
N LEU A 130 23.27 -9.01 -15.29
CA LEU A 130 22.95 -7.65 -14.87
C LEU A 130 22.30 -6.84 -15.99
N GLN A 131 21.94 -7.47 -17.11
CA GLN A 131 21.24 -6.84 -18.21
C GLN A 131 19.91 -7.52 -18.49
N TYR A 132 18.96 -6.74 -19.00
CA TYR A 132 17.67 -7.24 -19.48
C TYR A 132 17.33 -6.70 -20.85
N ARG A 133 16.49 -7.44 -21.57
CA ARG A 133 16.03 -7.02 -22.89
C ARG A 133 14.87 -6.04 -22.77
N TRP A 134 14.98 -4.92 -23.46
CA TRP A 134 13.89 -3.96 -23.61
C TRP A 134 13.88 -3.36 -25.01
N ASN A 135 12.73 -3.41 -25.69
CA ASN A 135 12.57 -2.89 -27.06
C ASN A 135 13.66 -3.37 -28.04
N GLY A 136 14.11 -4.62 -27.89
CA GLY A 136 15.11 -5.23 -28.75
C GLY A 136 16.57 -5.01 -28.32
N GLU A 137 16.82 -4.14 -27.35
CA GLU A 137 18.17 -3.81 -26.85
C GLU A 137 18.42 -4.41 -25.47
N TRP A 138 19.69 -4.69 -25.17
CA TRP A 138 20.13 -5.04 -23.81
C TRP A 138 20.37 -3.75 -23.02
N ARG A 139 19.77 -3.66 -21.84
CA ARG A 139 19.91 -2.53 -20.91
C ARG A 139 20.44 -3.02 -19.58
N ASP A 140 21.32 -2.23 -18.97
CA ASP A 140 21.79 -2.51 -17.61
C ASP A 140 20.64 -2.37 -16.60
N MET A 141 20.61 -3.28 -15.64
CA MET A 141 19.81 -3.16 -14.43
C MET A 141 20.56 -2.27 -13.43
N THR A 142 19.81 -1.55 -12.60
CA THR A 142 20.37 -1.00 -11.37
C THR A 142 20.52 -2.13 -10.37
N VAL A 143 21.66 -2.17 -9.67
CA VAL A 143 21.97 -3.22 -8.71
C VAL A 143 22.37 -2.56 -7.40
N ARG A 144 21.76 -3.00 -6.30
CA ARG A 144 22.16 -2.56 -4.95
C ARG A 144 22.26 -3.75 -4.01
N ASP A 145 23.20 -3.66 -3.09
CA ASP A 145 23.33 -4.60 -1.99
C ASP A 145 22.51 -4.08 -0.81
N GLU A 146 21.67 -4.94 -0.23
CA GLU A 146 20.84 -4.66 0.94
C GLU A 146 21.27 -5.60 2.07
N THR A 147 21.69 -5.03 3.20
CA THR A 147 22.11 -5.81 4.38
C THR A 147 21.01 -5.82 5.42
N ILE A 148 20.55 -7.02 5.77
CA ILE A 148 19.53 -7.28 6.79
C ILE A 148 20.26 -7.73 8.05
N SER A 149 20.20 -6.91 9.08
CA SER A 149 20.74 -7.20 10.41
C SER A 149 19.67 -7.81 11.32
N PHE A 150 20.06 -8.71 12.20
CA PHE A 150 19.15 -9.37 13.13
C PHE A 150 19.26 -8.80 14.55
N GLY A 151 18.11 -8.61 15.21
CA GLY A 151 18.05 -8.02 16.55
C GLY A 151 18.58 -8.91 17.67
N ASP A 152 18.79 -10.21 17.40
CA ASP A 152 19.41 -11.18 18.30
C ASP A 152 20.94 -11.22 18.18
N GLY A 153 21.52 -10.42 17.28
CA GLY A 153 22.95 -10.36 17.04
C GLY A 153 23.49 -11.47 16.12
N ALA A 154 22.62 -12.22 15.44
CA ALA A 154 23.05 -13.15 14.39
C ALA A 154 23.78 -12.40 13.25
N GLU A 155 24.61 -13.13 12.50
CA GLU A 155 25.35 -12.58 11.37
C GLU A 155 24.37 -11.97 10.34
N PRO A 156 24.58 -10.71 9.92
CA PRO A 156 23.74 -10.08 8.91
C PRO A 156 23.77 -10.84 7.59
N ILE A 157 22.64 -10.85 6.87
CA ILE A 157 22.60 -11.35 5.50
C ILE A 157 22.61 -10.17 4.52
N THR A 158 23.40 -10.28 3.45
CA THR A 158 23.36 -9.32 2.34
C THR A 158 22.69 -9.98 1.15
N ILE A 159 21.62 -9.36 0.66
CA ILE A 159 20.97 -9.72 -0.60
C ILE A 159 21.31 -8.69 -1.66
N ARG A 160 21.26 -9.08 -2.93
CA ARG A 160 21.47 -8.16 -4.05
C ARG A 160 20.16 -7.94 -4.80
N VAL A 161 19.69 -6.71 -4.83
CA VAL A 161 18.43 -6.35 -5.49
C VAL A 161 18.72 -5.82 -6.89
N ARG A 162 18.15 -6.48 -7.90
CA ARG A 162 18.13 -5.99 -9.28
C ARG A 162 16.87 -5.17 -9.53
N GLU A 163 17.03 -4.06 -10.22
CA GLU A 163 15.96 -3.14 -10.56
C GLU A 163 16.03 -2.75 -12.04
N THR A 164 14.88 -2.85 -12.70
CA THR A 164 14.70 -2.40 -14.08
C THR A 164 14.03 -1.03 -14.08
N HIS A 165 13.85 -0.41 -15.25
CA HIS A 165 13.06 0.82 -15.36
C HIS A 165 11.58 0.64 -15.00
N LEU A 166 11.08 -0.60 -14.91
CA LEU A 166 9.70 -0.92 -14.51
C LEU A 166 9.57 -1.07 -12.99
N GLY A 167 10.69 -1.29 -12.29
CA GLY A 167 10.75 -1.56 -10.87
C GLY A 167 11.62 -2.78 -10.51
N PRO A 168 11.62 -3.17 -9.23
CA PRO A 168 12.49 -4.23 -8.70
C PRO A 168 12.07 -5.61 -9.17
N ILE A 169 13.04 -6.52 -9.34
CA ILE A 169 12.77 -7.96 -9.48
C ILE A 169 12.38 -8.52 -8.12
N ILE A 170 11.17 -9.07 -8.00
CA ILE A 170 10.57 -9.43 -6.70
C ILE A 170 10.73 -10.90 -6.31
N ASN A 171 11.19 -11.73 -7.25
CA ASN A 171 11.47 -13.15 -7.06
C ASN A 171 12.96 -13.49 -7.25
N ASP A 172 13.83 -12.48 -7.12
CA ASP A 172 15.25 -12.69 -6.89
C ASP A 172 15.51 -12.99 -5.42
N ASN A 173 16.56 -13.77 -5.12
CA ASN A 173 17.02 -14.10 -3.78
C ASN A 173 15.99 -14.87 -2.95
N ASP A 174 15.87 -16.18 -3.21
CA ASP A 174 15.20 -17.10 -2.28
C ASP A 174 16.11 -17.43 -1.09
N TYR A 175 15.55 -17.46 0.11
CA TYR A 175 16.24 -17.72 1.37
C TYR A 175 15.84 -19.11 1.89
N ASP A 176 16.82 -20.01 1.93
CA ASP A 176 16.66 -21.34 2.52
C ASP A 176 16.70 -21.23 4.04
N ARG A 177 15.56 -21.51 4.69
CA ARG A 177 15.42 -21.44 6.14
C ARG A 177 16.20 -22.52 6.90
N GLU A 178 16.49 -23.65 6.27
CA GLU A 178 17.23 -24.75 6.90
C GLU A 178 18.74 -24.50 6.85
N THR A 179 19.23 -23.98 5.74
CA THR A 179 20.68 -23.79 5.52
C THR A 179 21.16 -22.36 5.75
N GLY A 180 20.24 -21.38 5.76
CA GLY A 180 20.56 -19.95 5.82
C GLY A 180 21.13 -19.40 4.50
N ALA A 181 21.10 -20.18 3.42
CA ALA A 181 21.67 -19.81 2.14
C ALA A 181 20.72 -18.89 1.34
N ILE A 182 21.31 -17.94 0.61
CA ILE A 182 20.61 -17.12 -0.38
C ILE A 182 20.97 -17.66 -1.77
N SER A 183 19.96 -18.04 -2.55
CA SER A 183 20.11 -18.65 -3.88
C SER A 183 20.72 -17.73 -4.94
N GLY A 184 20.67 -16.40 -4.74
CA GLY A 184 21.13 -15.39 -5.69
C GLY A 184 20.04 -15.00 -6.69
N PHE A 185 20.45 -14.57 -7.89
CA PHE A 185 19.51 -14.11 -8.92
C PHE A 185 18.71 -15.23 -9.55
N ASN A 186 17.42 -15.00 -9.76
CA ASN A 186 16.59 -15.84 -10.61
C ASN A 186 16.76 -15.39 -12.06
N ASN A 187 17.46 -16.20 -12.87
CA ASN A 187 17.68 -15.92 -14.30
C ASN A 187 16.74 -16.71 -15.24
N ASP A 188 15.89 -17.58 -14.70
CA ASP A 188 14.99 -18.44 -15.49
C ASP A 188 13.65 -17.75 -15.77
N ASP A 189 13.06 -17.11 -14.76
CA ASP A 189 11.79 -16.39 -14.85
C ASP A 189 11.69 -15.18 -13.90
N PRO A 190 12.63 -14.22 -13.96
CA PRO A 190 12.55 -13.03 -13.12
C PRO A 190 11.30 -12.20 -13.43
N VAL A 191 10.65 -11.70 -12.38
CA VAL A 191 9.44 -10.90 -12.42
C VAL A 191 9.73 -9.53 -11.83
N ALA A 192 9.59 -8.48 -12.65
CA ALA A 192 9.61 -7.09 -12.18
C ALA A 192 8.22 -6.65 -11.72
N LEU A 193 8.15 -5.94 -10.59
CA LEU A 193 6.93 -5.29 -10.10
C LEU A 193 6.92 -3.82 -10.52
N ARG A 194 5.93 -3.44 -11.31
CA ARG A 194 5.58 -2.03 -11.53
C ARG A 194 4.44 -1.68 -10.59
N TRP A 195 4.67 -0.71 -9.71
CA TRP A 195 3.65 -0.22 -8.78
C TRP A 195 3.63 1.30 -8.79
N THR A 196 2.43 1.89 -8.85
CA THR A 196 2.22 3.34 -8.73
C THR A 196 2.82 3.94 -7.44
N SER A 197 2.88 3.18 -6.34
CA SER A 197 3.51 3.64 -5.09
C SER A 197 5.03 3.87 -5.20
N LEU A 198 5.68 3.38 -6.26
CA LEU A 198 7.10 3.64 -6.53
C LEU A 198 7.32 4.94 -7.30
N ASP A 199 6.25 5.57 -7.79
CA ASP A 199 6.34 6.87 -8.45
C ASP A 199 6.21 8.02 -7.43
N PRO A 200 6.84 9.18 -7.70
CA PRO A 200 6.50 10.41 -7.00
C PRO A 200 5.00 10.70 -7.10
N GLY A 201 4.38 11.05 -5.98
CA GLY A 201 2.95 11.35 -5.93
C GLY A 201 2.62 12.48 -4.95
N THR A 202 1.40 13.01 -5.07
CA THR A 202 0.90 14.14 -4.26
C THR A 202 -0.10 13.68 -3.21
N LEU A 203 0.00 12.42 -2.76
CA LEU A 203 -0.99 11.80 -1.87
C LEU A 203 -1.23 12.64 -0.61
N PHE A 204 -0.17 13.04 0.09
CA PHE A 204 -0.31 13.83 1.32
C PHE A 204 -0.74 15.27 1.06
N GLU A 205 -0.40 15.86 -0.10
CA GLU A 205 -0.93 17.17 -0.50
C GLU A 205 -2.43 17.11 -0.73
N ALA A 206 -2.93 16.03 -1.34
CA ALA A 206 -4.35 15.80 -1.54
C ALA A 206 -5.09 15.64 -0.21
N VAL A 207 -4.52 14.90 0.75
CA VAL A 207 -5.10 14.75 2.10
C VAL A 207 -5.17 16.11 2.80
N ILE A 208 -4.07 16.88 2.81
CA ILE A 208 -4.06 18.24 3.36
C ILE A 208 -5.11 19.15 2.69
N GLY A 209 -5.28 18.99 1.37
CA GLY A 209 -6.32 19.71 0.63
C GLY A 209 -7.74 19.35 1.07
N ILE A 210 -8.01 18.08 1.39
CA ILE A 210 -9.32 17.64 1.93
C ILE A 210 -9.54 18.22 3.32
N ASP A 211 -8.53 18.22 4.19
CA ASP A 211 -8.62 18.76 5.55
C ASP A 211 -9.10 20.22 5.56
N GLN A 212 -8.74 20.98 4.51
CA GLN A 212 -9.07 22.41 4.34
C GLN A 212 -10.31 22.66 3.47
N ALA A 213 -10.93 21.62 2.92
CA ALA A 213 -11.99 21.79 1.93
C ALA A 213 -13.31 22.29 2.55
N SER A 214 -14.12 22.96 1.72
CA SER A 214 -15.47 23.45 2.04
C SER A 214 -16.46 23.13 0.92
N ASN A 215 -17.76 23.28 1.18
CA ASN A 215 -18.86 23.00 0.25
C ASN A 215 -19.52 24.26 -0.34
#